data_AF-A0A7J7ID15-F1
#
_entry.id   AF-A0A7J7ID15-F1
#
_cell.length_a   1.000
_cell.length_b   1.000
_cell.length_c   1.000
_cell.angle_alpha   90.00
_cell.angle_beta   90.00
_cell.angle_gamma   90.00
#
_symmetry.space_group_name_H-M   'P 1'
#
loop_
_entity.id
_entity.type
_entity.pdbx_description
1 polymer ?
#
loop_
_entity_poly.entity_id
_entity_poly.type
_entity_poly.pdbx_seq_one_letter_code
_entity_poly.pdbx_strand_id
1 'polypeptide(L)'
;MPQWSPWLRAVRVDARDPHLTHWTLAAKGLEFTWQARMVSVEPPKRIVWESVHGLPNRGQVMFRERSDPNVSTPSTWLEIELAFELPAWAARWFHNAPWLQGFVERTLRADLERFRAYVQQRMANEKLMEPF
;
A
#
# COMPACT_ATOMS: atom_id res chain seq x y z
N MET A 1 11.19 -6.09 -5.27
CA MET A 1 10.44 -4.82 -5.42
C MET A 1 8.95 -5.12 -5.53
N PRO A 2 8.05 -4.23 -5.08
CA PRO A 2 6.61 -4.44 -5.23
C PRO A 2 6.24 -4.55 -6.71
N GLN A 3 5.74 -5.70 -7.15
CA GLN A 3 5.40 -5.93 -8.57
C GLN A 3 4.05 -5.33 -8.98
N TRP A 4 3.30 -4.78 -8.02
CA TRP A 4 1.92 -4.36 -8.16
C TRP A 4 1.72 -2.85 -8.18
N SER A 5 2.75 -2.03 -7.88
CA SER A 5 2.67 -0.58 -7.99
C SER A 5 3.81 -0.04 -8.86
N PRO A 6 3.52 0.63 -9.99
CA PRO A 6 4.55 1.19 -10.86
C PRO A 6 5.25 2.42 -10.26
N TRP A 7 4.70 2.97 -9.16
CA TRP A 7 5.20 4.19 -8.51
C TRP A 7 6.06 3.88 -7.28
N LEU A 8 5.87 2.70 -6.67
CA LEU A 8 6.69 2.24 -5.55
C LEU A 8 8.06 1.78 -6.07
N ARG A 9 9.02 2.69 -6.00
CA ARG A 9 10.40 2.43 -6.41
C ARG A 9 11.11 1.54 -5.42
N ALA A 10 10.94 1.75 -4.11
CA ALA A 10 11.58 0.92 -3.09
C ALA A 10 10.74 0.82 -1.83
N VAL A 11 10.72 -0.38 -1.24
CA VAL A 11 10.20 -0.65 0.10
C VAL A 11 11.21 -1.57 0.77
N ARG A 12 11.73 -1.15 1.93
CA ARG A 12 12.73 -1.91 2.69
C ARG A 12 12.36 -1.90 4.16
N VAL A 13 12.37 -3.05 4.80
CA VAL A 13 12.31 -3.13 6.26
C VAL A 13 13.67 -2.69 6.81
N ASP A 14 13.67 -1.91 7.89
CA ASP A 14 14.91 -1.50 8.54
C ASP A 14 15.63 -2.74 9.10
N ALA A 15 16.94 -2.81 8.89
CA ALA A 15 17.74 -3.98 9.29
C ALA A 15 17.84 -4.13 10.82
N ARG A 16 17.63 -3.06 11.58
CA ARG A 16 17.76 -3.04 13.04
C ARG A 16 16.40 -3.01 13.75
N ASP A 17 15.36 -2.50 13.09
CA ASP A 17 14.02 -2.41 13.65
C ASP A 17 12.96 -2.93 12.64
N PRO A 18 12.42 -4.14 12.82
CA PRO A 18 11.43 -4.70 11.90
C PRO A 18 10.11 -3.92 11.88
N HIS A 19 9.88 -3.02 12.86
CA HIS A 19 8.71 -2.14 12.87
C HIS A 19 8.90 -0.87 12.05
N LEU A 20 10.10 -0.61 11.54
CA LEU A 20 10.40 0.52 10.68
C LEU A 20 10.58 0.07 9.23
N THR A 21 10.02 0.87 8.32
CA THR A 21 10.10 0.63 6.88
C THR A 21 10.49 1.93 6.17
N HIS A 22 11.34 1.80 5.15
CA HIS A 22 11.81 2.87 4.29
C HIS A 22 11.14 2.77 2.94
N TRP A 23 10.48 3.84 2.52
CA TRP A 23 9.69 3.91 1.31
C TRP A 23 10.24 4.95 0.36
N THR A 24 10.18 4.64 -0.94
CA THR A 24 10.49 5.56 -2.02
C THR A 24 9.41 5.44 -3.09
N LEU A 25 8.69 6.53 -3.31
CA LEU A 25 7.69 6.68 -4.36
C LEU A 25 8.24 7.64 -5.41
N ALA A 26 8.24 7.22 -6.68
CA ALA A 26 8.72 8.05 -7.78
C ALA A 26 7.66 8.12 -8.88
N ALA A 27 7.31 9.33 -9.30
CA ALA A 27 6.28 9.58 -10.30
C ALA A 27 6.60 10.84 -11.11
N LYS A 28 6.66 10.72 -12.45
CA LYS A 28 6.77 11.86 -13.38
C LYS A 28 7.84 12.90 -13.00
N GLY A 29 9.02 12.44 -12.58
CA GLY A 29 10.15 13.31 -12.19
C GLY A 29 10.10 13.82 -10.74
N LEU A 30 9.05 13.50 -9.98
CA LEU A 30 9.00 13.71 -8.53
C LEU A 30 9.38 12.44 -7.79
N GLU A 31 10.10 12.59 -6.69
CA GLU A 31 10.45 11.51 -5.77
C GLU A 31 10.09 11.92 -4.34
N PHE A 32 9.40 11.02 -3.64
CA PHE A 32 9.03 11.16 -2.24
C PHE A 32 9.63 9.99 -1.47
N THR A 33 10.29 10.32 -0.36
CA THR A 33 10.83 9.32 0.56
C THR A 33 10.25 9.56 1.94
N TRP A 34 9.97 8.46 2.64
CA TRP A 34 9.58 8.51 4.03
C TRP A 34 9.99 7.24 4.76
N GLN A 35 10.11 7.37 6.08
CA GLN A 35 10.22 6.23 6.98
C GLN A 35 8.90 6.11 7.75
N ALA A 36 8.34 4.91 7.79
CA ALA A 36 7.09 4.61 8.48
C ALA A 36 7.31 3.59 9.60
N ARG A 37 6.68 3.82 10.75
CA ARG A 37 6.59 2.88 11.87
C ARG A 37 5.23 2.19 11.84
N MET A 38 5.23 0.87 12.02
CA MET A 38 4.00 0.10 12.28
C MET A 38 3.51 0.41 13.70
N VAL A 39 2.37 1.08 13.81
CA VAL A 39 1.74 1.47 15.09
C VAL A 39 0.98 0.31 15.71
N SER A 40 0.26 -0.46 14.90
CA SER A 40 -0.43 -1.69 15.30
C SER A 40 -0.39 -2.70 14.17
N VAL A 41 -0.17 -3.97 14.50
CA VAL A 41 -0.25 -5.11 13.58
C VAL A 41 -1.10 -6.17 14.26
N GLU A 42 -2.29 -6.40 13.73
CA GLU A 42 -3.28 -7.34 14.26
C GLU A 42 -3.63 -8.35 13.16
N PRO A 43 -2.81 -9.38 12.91
CA PRO A 43 -3.13 -10.37 11.89
C PRO A 43 -4.39 -11.18 12.27
N PRO A 44 -5.26 -11.54 11.31
CA PRO A 44 -5.24 -11.16 9.90
C PRO A 44 -5.99 -9.84 9.61
N LYS A 45 -6.40 -9.07 10.63
CA LYS A 45 -7.43 -8.04 10.55
C LYS A 45 -6.93 -6.67 10.08
N ARG A 46 -5.80 -6.18 10.60
CA ARG A 46 -5.41 -4.77 10.41
C ARG A 46 -3.92 -4.54 10.54
N ILE A 47 -3.42 -3.57 9.78
CA ILE A 47 -2.09 -2.97 9.94
C ILE A 47 -2.26 -1.44 9.95
N VAL A 48 -1.72 -0.77 10.95
CA VAL A 48 -1.74 0.70 11.09
C VAL A 48 -0.31 1.22 11.06
N TRP A 49 -0.06 2.31 10.33
CA TRP A 49 1.26 2.93 10.26
C TRP A 49 1.20 4.45 10.39
N GLU A 50 2.35 5.01 10.73
CA GLU A 50 2.58 6.45 10.74
C GLU A 50 4.02 6.75 10.31
N SER A 51 4.19 7.81 9.50
CA SER A 51 5.50 8.30 9.10
C SER A 51 6.22 8.92 10.29
N VAL A 52 7.48 8.56 10.49
CA VAL A 52 8.36 9.16 11.50
C VAL A 52 9.33 10.16 10.89
N HIS A 53 9.60 10.06 9.59
CA HIS A 53 10.48 10.97 8.84
C HIS A 53 10.05 11.09 7.36
N GLY A 54 10.42 12.19 6.71
CA GLY A 54 10.17 12.42 5.28
C GLY A 54 8.76 12.96 5.00
N LEU A 55 8.08 12.40 3.99
CA LEU A 55 6.69 12.75 3.65
C LEU A 55 5.73 12.40 4.80
N PRO A 56 5.08 13.39 5.46
CA PRO A 56 4.13 13.12 6.52
C PRO A 56 2.92 12.35 5.99
N ASN A 57 2.71 11.14 6.50
CA ASN A 57 1.56 10.31 6.17
C ASN A 57 1.24 9.30 7.27
N ARG A 58 -0.03 8.91 7.36
CA ARG A 58 -0.49 7.83 8.23
C ARG A 58 -1.62 7.08 7.55
N GLY A 59 -1.85 5.85 7.95
CA GLY A 59 -2.94 5.10 7.38
C GLY A 59 -3.14 3.75 8.03
N GLN A 60 -4.12 3.03 7.50
CA GLN A 60 -4.40 1.67 7.88
C GLN A 60 -4.82 0.83 6.67
N VAL A 61 -4.44 -0.45 6.72
CA VAL A 61 -4.99 -1.49 5.86
C VAL A 61 -5.83 -2.39 6.74
N MET A 62 -7.06 -2.65 6.33
CA MET A 62 -7.97 -3.58 6.99
C MET A 62 -8.32 -4.72 6.03
N PHE A 63 -8.37 -5.93 6.57
CA PHE A 63 -8.76 -7.12 5.85
C PHE A 63 -10.04 -7.64 6.49
N ARG A 64 -11.09 -7.77 5.67
CA ARG A 64 -12.38 -8.30 6.10
C ARG A 64 -12.68 -9.56 5.32
N GLU A 65 -13.18 -10.58 5.99
CA GLU A 65 -13.74 -11.72 5.30
C GLU A 65 -14.96 -11.26 4.49
N ARG A 66 -15.00 -11.69 3.23
CA ARG A 66 -16.14 -11.49 2.36
C ARG A 66 -16.77 -12.85 2.13
N SER A 67 -17.86 -13.09 2.86
CA SER A 67 -18.72 -14.25 2.66
C SER A 67 -19.81 -13.87 1.66
N ASP A 68 -19.86 -14.61 0.55
CA ASP A 68 -20.93 -14.52 -0.45
C ASP A 68 -21.59 -15.90 -0.51
N PRO A 69 -22.89 -16.02 -0.16
CA PRO A 69 -23.57 -17.31 -0.12
C PRO A 69 -23.62 -18.02 -1.48
N ASN A 70 -23.36 -17.31 -2.59
CA ASN A 70 -23.34 -17.87 -3.93
C ASN A 70 -21.93 -18.21 -4.44
N VAL A 71 -20.88 -17.93 -3.65
CA VAL A 71 -19.48 -18.19 -4.01
C VAL A 71 -18.84 -19.11 -2.98
N SER A 72 -18.53 -20.34 -3.40
CA SER A 72 -17.93 -21.36 -2.53
C SER A 72 -16.48 -21.07 -2.12
N THR A 73 -15.82 -20.13 -2.79
CA THR A 73 -14.42 -19.77 -2.50
C THR A 73 -14.38 -18.57 -1.55
N PRO A 74 -13.73 -18.67 -0.37
CA PRO A 74 -13.57 -17.53 0.52
C PRO A 74 -12.82 -16.39 -0.17
N SER A 75 -13.21 -15.15 0.13
CA SER A 75 -12.58 -13.96 -0.45
C SER A 75 -12.32 -12.92 0.63
N THR A 76 -11.32 -12.05 0.40
CA THR A 76 -10.94 -10.98 1.32
C THR A 76 -11.28 -9.63 0.70
N TRP A 77 -11.99 -8.81 1.46
CA TRP A 77 -12.13 -7.39 1.16
C TRP A 77 -10.99 -6.63 1.83
N LEU A 78 -10.19 -5.92 1.02
CA LEU A 78 -9.07 -5.12 1.50
C LEU A 78 -9.45 -3.64 1.37
N GLU A 79 -9.38 -2.94 2.50
CA GLU A 79 -9.67 -1.51 2.59
C GLU A 79 -8.41 -0.76 3.02
N ILE A 80 -8.08 0.33 2.32
CA ILE A 80 -6.96 1.21 2.66
C ILE A 80 -7.50 2.60 2.97
N GLU A 81 -7.10 3.12 4.12
CA GLU A 81 -7.26 4.53 4.48
C GLU A 81 -5.89 5.17 4.60
N LEU A 82 -5.71 6.35 4.01
CA LEU A 82 -4.45 7.08 3.99
C LEU A 82 -4.74 8.57 4.16
N ALA A 83 -4.00 9.21 5.06
CA ALA A 83 -3.89 10.65 5.17
C ALA A 83 -2.43 11.06 4.95
N PHE A 84 -2.20 12.17 4.24
CA PHE A 84 -0.87 12.67 3.97
C PHE A 84 -0.88 14.20 3.88
N GLU A 85 0.29 14.80 4.09
CA GLU A 85 0.51 16.22 3.91
C GLU A 85 1.60 16.42 2.88
N LEU A 86 1.34 17.27 1.89
CA LEU A 86 2.38 17.63 0.93
C LEU A 86 3.32 18.66 1.54
N PRO A 87 4.65 18.44 1.47
CA PRO A 87 5.62 19.47 1.79
C PRO A 87 5.39 20.72 0.93
N ALA A 88 5.65 21.91 1.49
CA ALA A 88 5.42 23.18 0.80
C ALA A 88 6.13 23.27 -0.57
N TRP A 89 7.35 22.70 -0.69
CA TRP A 89 8.07 22.65 -1.95
C TRP A 89 7.34 21.82 -3.02
N ALA A 90 6.68 20.73 -2.61
CA ALA A 90 5.92 19.85 -3.50
C ALA A 90 4.56 20.46 -3.84
N ALA A 91 3.93 21.16 -2.90
CA ALA A 91 2.67 21.87 -3.11
C ALA A 91 2.75 22.86 -4.30
N ARG A 92 3.93 23.45 -4.55
CA ARG A 92 4.16 24.29 -5.75
C ARG A 92 4.11 23.48 -7.04
N TRP A 93 4.61 22.26 -7.10
CA TRP A 93 4.50 21.42 -8.31
C TRP A 93 3.07 20.91 -8.53
N PHE A 94 2.34 20.74 -7.44
CA PHE A 94 0.93 20.36 -7.43
C PHE A 94 -0.01 21.56 -7.27
N HIS A 95 0.39 22.77 -7.69
CA HIS A 95 -0.35 24.06 -7.61
C HIS A 95 -1.81 23.89 -7.18
N ASN A 96 -2.12 24.10 -5.88
CA ASN A 96 -3.47 24.04 -5.29
C ASN A 96 -4.41 23.09 -6.03
N ALA A 97 -4.13 21.79 -5.97
CA ALA A 97 -4.76 20.78 -6.84
C ALA A 97 -5.92 20.04 -6.17
N PRO A 98 -7.18 20.51 -6.28
CA PRO A 98 -8.37 19.69 -6.04
C PRO A 98 -8.32 18.34 -6.79
N TRP A 99 -7.61 18.28 -7.91
CA TRP A 99 -7.42 17.07 -8.71
C TRP A 99 -6.46 16.05 -8.10
N LEU A 100 -5.57 16.46 -7.18
CA LEU A 100 -4.56 15.58 -6.61
C LEU A 100 -5.20 14.46 -5.80
N GLN A 101 -6.20 14.78 -4.98
CA GLN A 101 -6.91 13.77 -4.19
C GLN A 101 -7.49 12.68 -5.10
N GLY A 102 -8.19 13.06 -6.18
CA GLY A 102 -8.72 12.11 -7.15
C GLY A 102 -7.63 11.33 -7.90
N PHE A 103 -6.47 11.94 -8.17
CA PHE A 103 -5.34 11.23 -8.77
C PHE A 103 -4.74 10.19 -7.83
N VAL A 104 -4.57 10.53 -6.54
CA VAL A 104 -4.07 9.62 -5.51
C VAL A 104 -5.05 8.46 -5.32
N GLU A 105 -6.34 8.75 -5.19
CA GLU A 105 -7.37 7.70 -5.03
C GLU A 105 -7.37 6.73 -6.22
N ARG A 106 -7.36 7.24 -7.46
CA ARG A 106 -7.31 6.39 -8.66
C ARG A 106 -6.04 5.55 -8.71
N THR A 107 -4.91 6.14 -8.32
CA THR A 107 -3.62 5.43 -8.27
C THR A 107 -3.64 4.31 -7.25
N LEU A 108 -4.10 4.59 -6.02
CA LEU A 108 -4.23 3.61 -4.95
C LEU A 108 -5.19 2.48 -5.33
N ARG A 109 -6.34 2.81 -5.94
CA ARG A 109 -7.30 1.81 -6.43
C ARG A 109 -6.66 0.88 -7.47
N ALA A 110 -5.96 1.44 -8.46
CA ALA A 110 -5.29 0.66 -9.49
C ALA A 110 -4.15 -0.21 -8.90
N ASP A 111 -3.45 0.29 -7.88
CA ASP A 111 -2.44 -0.46 -7.14
C ASP A 111 -3.07 -1.65 -6.38
N LEU A 112 -4.23 -1.45 -5.75
CA LEU A 112 -4.98 -2.52 -5.06
C LEU A 112 -5.50 -3.59 -6.03
N GLU A 113 -5.98 -3.19 -7.21
CA GLU A 113 -6.39 -4.12 -8.26
C GLU A 113 -5.23 -4.98 -8.76
N ARG A 114 -4.06 -4.36 -8.99
CA ARG A 114 -2.83 -5.07 -9.33
C ARG A 114 -2.34 -5.97 -8.20
N PHE A 115 -2.45 -5.53 -6.95
CA PHE A 115 -2.09 -6.33 -5.79
C PHE A 115 -2.97 -7.57 -5.68
N ARG A 116 -4.28 -7.43 -5.88
CA ARG A 116 -5.21 -8.56 -5.96
C ARG A 116 -4.75 -9.58 -7.02
N ALA A 117 -4.48 -9.12 -8.25
CA ALA A 117 -4.03 -10.00 -9.32
C ALA A 117 -2.71 -10.72 -8.97
N TYR A 118 -1.76 -9.99 -8.38
CA TYR A 118 -0.48 -10.53 -7.92
C TYR A 118 -0.64 -11.63 -6.87
N VAL A 119 -1.49 -11.42 -5.85
CA VAL A 119 -1.76 -12.41 -4.80
C VAL A 119 -2.47 -13.63 -5.37
N GLN A 120 -3.46 -13.45 -6.24
CA GLN A 120 -4.17 -14.56 -6.89
C GLN A 120 -3.23 -15.43 -7.74
N GLN A 121 -2.32 -14.80 -8.48
CA GLN A 121 -1.30 -15.51 -9.26
C GLN A 121 -0.33 -16.29 -8.36
N ARG A 122 0.14 -15.67 -7.26
CA ARG A 122 1.00 -16.33 -6.25
C ARG A 122 0.32 -17.57 -5.66
N MET A 123 -0.93 -17.45 -5.24
CA MET A 123 -1.70 -18.56 -4.67
C MET A 123 -1.90 -19.70 -5.67
N ALA A 124 -2.17 -19.38 -6.94
CA ALA A 124 -2.32 -20.40 -7.98
C ALA A 124 -1.00 -21.16 -8.21
N ASN A 125 0.13 -20.45 -8.22
CA ASN A 125 1.45 -21.06 -8.38
C ASN A 125 1.83 -21.95 -7.18
N GLU A 126 1.51 -21.53 -5.95
CA GLU A 126 1.77 -22.32 -4.74
C GLU A 126 0.96 -23.64 -4.76
N LYS A 127 -0.32 -23.59 -5.15
CA LYS A 127 -1.15 -24.80 -5.29
C LYS A 127 -0.63 -25.79 -6.33
N LEU A 128 0.07 -25.32 -7.36
CA LEU A 128 0.70 -26.18 -8.37
C LEU A 128 1.98 -26.85 -7.87
N MET A 129 2.56 -26.39 -6.75
CA MET A 129 3.80 -26.91 -6.18
C MET A 129 3.59 -27.84 -4.97
N GLU A 130 2.37 -28.00 -4.46
CA GLU A 130 2.11 -28.99 -3.41
C GLU A 130 2.12 -30.41 -4.02
N PRO A 131 3.00 -31.31 -3.55
CA PRO A 131 3.01 -32.70 -4.02
C PRO A 131 1.74 -33.40 -3.54
N PHE A 132 1.08 -34.12 -4.47
CA PHE A 132 -0.08 -34.98 -4.23
C PHE A 132 0.23 -36.09 -3.23
#